data_AF-A0A6A3P9X0-F1
#
_entry.id   AF-A0A6A3P9X0-F1
#
_cell.length_a   1.000
_cell.length_b   1.000
_cell.length_c   1.000
_cell.angle_alpha   90.00
_cell.angle_beta   90.00
_cell.angle_gamma   90.00
#
_symmetry.space_group_name_H-M   'P 1'
#
loop_
_entity.id
_entity.type
_entity.pdbx_description
1 polymer ?
#
loop_
_entity_poly.entity_id
_entity_poly.type
_entity_poly.pdbx_seq_one_letter_code
_entity_poly.pdbx_strand_id
1 'polypeptide(L)'
;MESAPSSRSREALAPHKNAYMHFSQTRRHELSVANPSWSVQQVSAELGRQWKALTTAERKPWVELAQFDKARFHTEAHQYMNQQQPDEEPVQIPVKRKKQSNEPRQPDTAYICFWKSQRPEVVAANPLLAAPLVSKEVGRQWRALSDDERQVWEDMAARDKLRFQEEIARLQPTLAATPEVLSALKTPLKDPFAPKPAKTAFQLFMSHNRESFMLLNMTINEFRAEMSQLWKRLSDADKTEWHDLAKEDRRRYETEMNAYKPPAYMESVIQRSHKRMEELRRMARGHAAAPRLPMNAYNCYLSTKRQELVDHRPGLKNPEIMREIGVSWKALSDDERAYYQVKADEDVERFRVEMETHIAQKNDEEAANPPTKWRSRKRKESEEQVDVLEVVRKPLRVKEPAVSRKKRKSAPPRRPKTAYNLMYMSKRTELLATYQMSHNECSALCGRLWRQMSETEREPYKRMAAEDKRRYEAELQVYNAQQEQANKKTMGNSAGFCHFLEAKRREKEGIPKDEAAAIWQEMSEPHQLLWTELAHDNNQKTNVETTSTEVLEALL
;
A
#
# COMPACT_ATOMS: atom_id res chain seq x y z
N MET A 1 -55.11 76.11 -19.68
CA MET A 1 -55.18 74.67 -19.98
C MET A 1 -54.05 74.36 -20.94
N GLU A 2 -52.89 73.98 -20.43
CA GLU A 2 -51.77 73.50 -21.27
C GLU A 2 -51.57 72.01 -21.02
N SER A 3 -51.59 71.27 -22.11
CA SER A 3 -51.52 69.81 -22.16
C SER A 3 -50.13 69.30 -21.75
N ALA A 4 -50.08 68.42 -20.76
CA ALA A 4 -48.88 67.68 -20.40
C ALA A 4 -48.47 66.72 -21.54
N PRO A 5 -47.17 66.61 -21.87
CA PRO A 5 -46.69 65.67 -22.88
C PRO A 5 -46.74 64.22 -22.36
N SER A 6 -47.09 63.32 -23.28
CA SER A 6 -47.17 61.87 -23.11
C SER A 6 -45.90 61.27 -22.50
N SER A 7 -46.04 60.60 -21.35
CA SER A 7 -45.01 59.83 -20.68
C SER A 7 -44.71 58.50 -21.42
N ARG A 8 -43.95 58.58 -22.52
CA ARG A 8 -43.12 57.44 -22.92
C ARG A 8 -41.81 57.50 -22.13
N SER A 9 -41.82 56.94 -20.92
CA SER A 9 -40.59 56.68 -20.16
C SER A 9 -39.76 55.62 -20.90
N ARG A 10 -38.81 56.11 -21.70
CA ARG A 10 -37.66 55.36 -22.21
C ARG A 10 -36.73 55.04 -21.03
N GLU A 11 -36.06 53.89 -21.10
CA GLU A 11 -35.03 53.36 -20.17
C GLU A 11 -35.50 52.40 -19.06
N ALA A 12 -36.42 51.49 -19.36
CA ALA A 12 -36.54 50.23 -18.62
C ALA A 12 -35.78 49.10 -19.35
N LEU A 13 -34.98 48.31 -18.63
CA LEU A 13 -34.27 47.14 -19.18
C LEU A 13 -35.24 46.19 -19.90
N ALA A 14 -34.88 45.76 -21.10
CA ALA A 14 -35.70 44.86 -21.88
C ALA A 14 -35.85 43.49 -21.17
N PRO A 15 -37.06 43.02 -20.88
CA PRO A 15 -37.28 41.77 -20.15
C PRO A 15 -36.72 40.57 -20.92
N HIS A 16 -36.28 39.55 -20.19
CA HIS A 16 -35.80 38.33 -20.83
C HIS A 16 -36.91 37.58 -21.57
N LYS A 17 -36.57 36.96 -22.69
CA LYS A 17 -37.45 36.14 -23.52
C LYS A 17 -37.36 34.67 -23.09
N ASN A 18 -38.50 34.01 -23.03
CA ASN A 18 -38.57 32.57 -22.79
C ASN A 18 -38.37 31.77 -24.10
N ALA A 19 -38.24 30.44 -24.00
CA ALA A 19 -37.92 29.59 -25.15
C ALA A 19 -38.95 29.70 -26.29
N TYR A 20 -40.24 29.82 -25.94
CA TYR A 20 -41.31 30.03 -26.91
C TYR A 20 -41.24 31.41 -27.57
N MET A 21 -40.80 32.45 -26.86
CA MET A 21 -40.66 33.80 -27.43
C MET A 21 -39.55 33.86 -28.48
N HIS A 22 -38.42 33.17 -28.28
CA HIS A 22 -37.38 33.06 -29.30
C HIS A 22 -37.83 32.24 -30.52
N PHE A 23 -38.49 31.10 -30.28
CA PHE A 23 -39.05 30.26 -31.33
C PHE A 23 -40.09 31.02 -32.16
N SER A 24 -41.07 31.63 -31.50
CA SER A 24 -42.14 32.36 -32.17
C SER A 24 -41.64 33.62 -32.86
N GLN A 25 -40.60 34.30 -32.38
CA GLN A 25 -40.07 35.47 -33.07
C GLN A 25 -39.43 35.12 -34.42
N THR A 26 -38.69 34.01 -34.49
CA THR A 26 -38.04 33.53 -35.72
C THR A 26 -39.08 32.96 -36.69
N ARG A 27 -39.93 32.04 -36.22
CA ARG A 27 -40.93 31.38 -37.06
C ARG A 27 -42.11 32.27 -37.45
N ARG A 28 -42.43 33.30 -36.66
CA ARG A 28 -43.47 34.28 -37.04
C ARG A 28 -43.09 35.04 -38.30
N HIS A 29 -41.81 35.42 -38.43
CA HIS A 29 -41.34 36.10 -39.64
C HIS A 29 -41.52 35.20 -40.86
N GLU A 30 -41.02 33.96 -40.78
CA GLU A 30 -41.15 32.98 -41.85
C GLU A 30 -42.61 32.68 -42.22
N LEU A 31 -43.49 32.46 -41.23
CA LEU A 31 -44.91 32.18 -41.48
C LEU A 31 -45.67 33.39 -42.03
N SER A 32 -45.30 34.62 -41.63
CA SER A 32 -45.91 35.84 -42.15
C SER A 32 -45.51 36.14 -43.60
N VAL A 33 -44.29 35.76 -44.00
CA VAL A 33 -43.81 35.88 -45.38
C VAL A 33 -44.41 34.79 -46.26
N ALA A 34 -44.49 33.56 -45.74
CA ALA A 34 -45.08 32.44 -46.47
C ALA A 34 -46.61 32.56 -46.63
N ASN A 35 -47.28 33.25 -45.70
CA ASN A 35 -48.73 33.43 -45.73
C ASN A 35 -49.11 34.90 -45.48
N PRO A 36 -48.94 35.79 -46.46
CA PRO A 36 -49.21 37.23 -46.30
C PRO A 36 -50.69 37.57 -46.05
N SER A 37 -51.61 36.67 -46.37
CA SER A 37 -53.06 36.83 -46.16
C SER A 37 -53.54 36.38 -44.78
N TRP A 38 -52.69 35.74 -43.97
CA TRP A 38 -53.08 35.25 -42.66
C TRP A 38 -53.15 36.37 -41.63
N SER A 39 -54.17 36.32 -40.78
CA SER A 39 -54.29 37.23 -39.66
C SER A 39 -53.23 36.93 -38.59
N VAL A 40 -52.88 37.94 -37.80
CA VAL A 40 -51.93 37.79 -36.67
C VAL A 40 -52.39 36.70 -35.68
N GLN A 41 -53.70 36.51 -35.54
CA GLN A 41 -54.29 35.44 -34.72
C GLN A 41 -54.06 34.06 -35.33
N GLN A 42 -54.22 33.90 -36.64
CA GLN A 42 -53.98 32.65 -37.35
C GLN A 42 -52.49 32.25 -37.31
N VAL A 43 -51.58 33.21 -37.54
CA VAL A 43 -50.14 32.99 -37.42
C VAL A 43 -49.75 32.58 -36.00
N SER A 44 -50.33 33.24 -34.99
CA SER A 44 -50.03 32.93 -33.58
C SER A 44 -50.59 31.57 -33.14
N ALA A 45 -51.75 31.15 -33.66
CA ALA A 45 -52.32 29.83 -33.40
C ALA A 45 -51.46 28.71 -34.00
N GLU A 46 -50.97 28.89 -35.23
CA GLU A 46 -50.11 27.91 -35.89
C GLU A 46 -48.72 27.82 -35.21
N LEU A 47 -48.14 28.94 -34.76
CA LEU A 47 -46.92 28.93 -33.95
C LEU A 47 -47.09 28.16 -32.64
N GLY A 48 -48.23 28.33 -31.95
CA GLY A 48 -48.53 27.59 -30.73
C GLY A 48 -48.67 26.08 -30.99
N ARG A 49 -49.25 25.69 -32.13
CA ARG A 49 -49.36 24.29 -32.57
C ARG A 49 -47.98 23.70 -32.88
N GLN A 50 -47.16 24.39 -33.67
CA GLN A 50 -45.81 23.94 -34.00
C GLN A 50 -44.94 23.78 -32.76
N TRP A 51 -44.99 24.73 -31.83
CA TRP A 51 -44.26 24.63 -30.57
C TRP A 51 -44.64 23.39 -29.76
N LYS A 52 -45.94 23.07 -29.67
CA LYS A 52 -46.45 21.87 -28.98
C LYS A 52 -46.00 20.58 -29.67
N ALA A 53 -45.87 20.59 -30.99
CA ALA A 53 -45.45 19.42 -31.78
C ALA A 53 -43.94 19.14 -31.72
N LEU A 54 -43.10 20.13 -31.38
CA LEU A 54 -41.65 19.93 -31.28
C LEU A 54 -41.27 18.90 -30.20
N THR A 55 -40.33 18.03 -30.55
CA THR A 55 -39.71 17.08 -29.62
C THR A 55 -38.79 17.78 -28.62
N THR A 56 -38.43 17.08 -27.53
CA THR A 56 -37.48 17.60 -26.52
C THR A 56 -36.12 17.94 -27.11
N ALA A 57 -35.64 17.17 -28.10
CA ALA A 57 -34.39 17.44 -28.82
C ALA A 57 -34.48 18.74 -29.64
N GLU A 58 -35.58 18.97 -30.37
CA GLU A 58 -35.77 20.17 -31.19
C GLU A 58 -36.08 21.43 -30.36
N ARG A 59 -36.60 21.27 -29.14
CA ARG A 59 -36.77 22.37 -28.18
C ARG A 59 -35.47 22.81 -27.52
N LYS A 60 -34.46 21.93 -27.46
CA LYS A 60 -33.21 22.16 -26.73
C LYS A 60 -32.49 23.47 -27.14
N PRO A 61 -32.31 23.81 -28.43
CA PRO A 61 -31.65 25.06 -28.81
C PRO A 61 -32.40 26.31 -28.33
N TRP A 62 -33.74 26.27 -28.34
CA TRP A 62 -34.58 27.39 -27.89
C TRP A 62 -34.58 27.56 -26.38
N VAL A 63 -34.51 26.44 -25.64
CA VAL A 63 -34.39 26.43 -24.18
C VAL A 63 -33.02 26.98 -23.75
N GLU A 64 -31.95 26.57 -24.41
CA GLU A 64 -30.60 27.10 -24.16
C GLU A 64 -30.55 28.61 -24.45
N LEU A 65 -31.11 29.06 -25.58
CA LEU A 65 -31.15 30.48 -25.94
C LEU A 65 -31.92 31.33 -24.90
N ALA A 66 -33.04 30.82 -24.38
CA ALA A 66 -33.80 31.49 -23.33
C ALA A 66 -33.05 31.55 -21.99
N GLN A 67 -32.24 30.53 -21.67
CA GLN A 67 -31.37 30.57 -20.49
C GLN A 67 -30.28 31.63 -20.64
N PHE A 68 -29.71 31.80 -21.83
CA PHE A 68 -28.76 32.88 -22.12
C PHE A 68 -29.41 34.26 -22.01
N ASP A 69 -30.61 34.46 -22.57
CA ASP A 69 -31.33 35.74 -22.50
C ASP A 69 -31.73 36.11 -21.07
N LYS A 70 -32.13 35.11 -20.27
CA LYS A 70 -32.35 35.26 -18.83
C LYS A 70 -31.07 35.67 -18.09
N ALA A 71 -29.93 35.09 -18.43
CA ALA A 71 -28.65 35.44 -17.84
C ALA A 71 -28.19 36.85 -18.23
N ARG A 72 -28.42 37.27 -19.49
CA ARG A 72 -28.20 38.65 -19.96
C ARG A 72 -28.99 39.63 -19.12
N PHE A 73 -30.31 39.44 -19.02
CA PHE A 73 -31.20 40.32 -18.25
C PHE A 73 -30.80 40.44 -16.77
N HIS A 74 -30.45 39.34 -16.10
CA HIS A 74 -29.99 39.41 -14.71
C HIS A 74 -28.66 40.18 -14.57
N THR A 75 -27.76 40.05 -15.56
CA THR A 75 -26.48 40.77 -15.56
C THR A 75 -26.69 42.26 -15.82
N GLU A 76 -27.51 42.62 -16.80
CA GLU A 76 -27.88 44.00 -17.11
C GLU A 76 -28.65 44.65 -15.95
N ALA A 77 -29.56 43.91 -15.30
CA ALA A 77 -30.28 44.36 -14.10
C ALA A 77 -29.33 44.62 -12.93
N HIS A 78 -28.37 43.74 -12.70
CA HIS A 78 -27.35 43.94 -11.66
C HIS A 78 -26.45 45.14 -11.96
N GLN A 79 -26.07 45.36 -13.23
CA GLN A 79 -25.28 46.52 -13.64
C GLN A 79 -26.06 47.82 -13.52
N TYR A 80 -27.33 47.81 -13.91
CA TYR A 80 -28.24 48.95 -13.76
C TYR A 80 -28.48 49.31 -12.29
N MET A 81 -28.66 48.30 -11.42
CA MET A 81 -28.74 48.52 -9.96
C MET A 81 -27.42 49.07 -9.39
N ASN A 82 -26.28 48.59 -9.87
CA ASN A 82 -24.95 49.05 -9.42
C ASN A 82 -24.60 50.46 -9.93
N GLN A 83 -25.14 50.88 -11.08
CA GLN A 83 -25.02 52.24 -11.60
C GLN A 83 -25.90 53.26 -10.85
N GLN A 84 -26.92 52.81 -10.11
CA GLN A 84 -27.82 53.67 -9.34
C GLN A 84 -27.40 53.85 -7.86
N GLN A 85 -26.28 53.27 -7.41
CA GLN A 85 -25.72 53.51 -6.07
C GLN A 85 -24.52 54.48 -6.15
N PRO A 86 -24.52 55.62 -5.42
CA PRO A 86 -23.35 56.49 -5.33
C PRO A 86 -22.34 55.93 -4.31
N ASP A 87 -21.08 55.80 -4.74
CA ASP A 87 -19.84 55.65 -3.97
C ASP A 87 -19.96 55.01 -2.56
N GLU A 88 -20.22 53.69 -2.49
CA GLU A 88 -19.76 52.88 -1.36
C GLU A 88 -18.46 52.16 -1.74
N GLU A 89 -17.43 52.32 -0.91
CA GLU A 89 -16.11 51.72 -1.13
C GLU A 89 -16.21 50.21 -1.40
N PRO A 90 -15.41 49.69 -2.36
CA PRO A 90 -15.47 48.28 -2.75
C PRO A 90 -15.18 47.38 -1.55
N VAL A 91 -16.17 46.56 -1.17
CA VAL A 91 -16.01 45.49 -0.17
C VAL A 91 -14.84 44.60 -0.58
N GLN A 92 -13.78 44.64 0.22
CA GLN A 92 -12.57 43.82 0.05
C GLN A 92 -12.93 42.33 0.19
N ILE A 93 -13.24 41.68 -0.92
CA ILE A 93 -13.35 40.22 -0.97
C ILE A 93 -11.97 39.66 -0.60
N PRO A 94 -11.85 38.73 0.38
CA PRO A 94 -10.56 38.21 0.79
C PRO A 94 -9.82 37.62 -0.41
N VAL A 95 -8.74 38.28 -0.83
CA VAL A 95 -7.88 37.79 -1.90
C VAL A 95 -7.32 36.45 -1.46
N LYS A 96 -7.76 35.36 -2.10
CA LYS A 96 -7.16 34.04 -1.89
C LYS A 96 -5.66 34.18 -2.12
N ARG A 97 -4.88 33.85 -1.08
CA ARG A 97 -3.42 33.93 -1.06
C ARG A 97 -2.84 33.39 -2.37
N LYS A 98 -2.04 34.21 -3.08
CA LYS A 98 -1.28 33.75 -4.25
C LYS A 98 -0.40 32.59 -3.81
N LYS A 99 -0.55 31.44 -4.47
CA LYS A 99 0.29 30.26 -4.28
C LYS A 99 1.75 30.68 -4.49
N GLN A 100 2.64 30.37 -3.55
CA GLN A 100 3.99 30.91 -3.56
C GLN A 100 4.76 30.51 -4.83
N SER A 101 5.61 31.42 -5.31
CA SER A 101 6.34 31.34 -6.58
C SER A 101 7.21 30.10 -6.79
N ASN A 102 7.47 29.33 -5.73
CA ASN A 102 8.39 28.18 -5.76
C ASN A 102 7.69 26.82 -5.74
N GLU A 103 6.35 26.76 -5.76
CA GLU A 103 5.64 25.49 -5.93
C GLU A 103 5.45 25.19 -7.43
N PRO A 104 5.94 24.05 -7.94
CA PRO A 104 5.77 23.70 -9.34
C PRO A 104 4.29 23.64 -9.68
N ARG A 105 3.89 24.43 -10.68
CA ARG A 105 2.49 24.57 -11.10
C ARG A 105 2.03 23.25 -11.70
N GLN A 106 0.89 22.74 -11.24
CA GLN A 106 0.26 21.54 -11.80
C GLN A 106 0.14 21.62 -13.33
N PRO A 107 0.31 20.48 -14.01
CA PRO A 107 0.19 20.42 -15.46
C PRO A 107 -1.25 20.72 -15.87
N ASP A 108 -1.39 21.53 -16.90
CA ASP A 108 -2.68 21.86 -17.47
C ASP A 108 -3.28 20.62 -18.16
N THR A 109 -4.57 20.40 -17.94
CA THR A 109 -5.32 19.36 -18.66
C THR A 109 -5.71 19.86 -20.05
N ALA A 110 -6.11 18.97 -20.96
CA ALA A 110 -6.49 19.32 -22.34
C ALA A 110 -7.56 20.42 -22.37
N TYR A 111 -8.57 20.33 -21.49
CA TYR A 111 -9.58 21.36 -21.32
C TYR A 111 -9.00 22.71 -20.84
N ILE A 112 -7.99 22.71 -19.96
CA ILE A 112 -7.38 23.96 -19.48
C ILE A 112 -6.51 24.60 -20.57
N CYS A 113 -5.79 23.81 -21.37
CA CYS A 113 -5.08 24.30 -22.56
C CYS A 113 -6.05 24.98 -23.53
N PHE A 114 -7.17 24.31 -23.85
CA PHE A 114 -8.24 24.86 -24.68
C PHE A 114 -8.90 26.10 -24.06
N TRP A 115 -9.19 26.05 -22.75
CA TRP A 115 -9.83 27.18 -22.07
C TRP A 115 -8.95 28.42 -22.09
N LYS A 116 -7.63 28.26 -21.99
CA LYS A 116 -6.68 29.38 -22.08
C LYS A 116 -6.65 29.99 -23.48
N SER A 117 -6.80 29.20 -24.54
CA SER A 117 -6.83 29.72 -25.91
C SER A 117 -8.17 30.38 -26.24
N GLN A 118 -9.29 29.75 -25.87
CA GLN A 118 -10.62 30.22 -26.29
C GLN A 118 -11.24 31.26 -25.39
N ARG A 119 -10.86 31.33 -24.10
CA ARG A 119 -11.42 32.35 -23.20
C ARG A 119 -11.19 33.78 -23.72
N PRO A 120 -9.99 34.20 -24.15
CA PRO A 120 -9.78 35.53 -24.72
C PRO A 120 -10.70 35.84 -25.90
N GLU A 121 -10.90 34.89 -26.81
CA GLU A 121 -11.79 35.03 -27.96
C GLU A 121 -13.25 35.19 -27.53
N VAL A 122 -13.71 34.37 -26.58
CA VAL A 122 -15.09 34.43 -26.06
C VAL A 122 -15.34 35.72 -25.28
N VAL A 123 -14.35 36.22 -24.53
CA VAL A 123 -14.41 37.53 -23.86
C VAL A 123 -14.45 38.66 -24.87
N ALA A 124 -13.62 38.60 -25.92
CA ALA A 124 -13.61 39.63 -26.97
C ALA A 124 -14.92 39.66 -27.76
N ALA A 125 -15.50 38.49 -28.06
CA ALA A 125 -16.79 38.37 -28.74
C ALA A 125 -17.98 38.78 -27.84
N ASN A 126 -17.83 38.69 -26.51
CA ASN A 126 -18.90 39.00 -25.57
C ASN A 126 -18.38 39.85 -24.37
N PRO A 127 -18.01 41.12 -24.58
CA PRO A 127 -17.39 41.95 -23.54
C PRO A 127 -18.28 42.22 -22.32
N LEU A 128 -19.60 42.10 -22.49
CA LEU A 128 -20.60 42.34 -21.44
C LEU A 128 -20.95 41.09 -20.62
N LEU A 129 -20.46 39.91 -21.01
CA LEU A 129 -20.75 38.66 -20.29
C LEU A 129 -19.89 38.55 -19.03
N ALA A 130 -20.54 38.23 -17.91
CA ALA A 130 -19.84 37.95 -16.66
C ALA A 130 -18.91 36.73 -16.80
N ALA A 131 -17.76 36.76 -16.10
CA ALA A 131 -16.74 35.70 -16.16
C ALA A 131 -17.24 34.26 -15.94
N PRO A 132 -18.23 33.98 -15.05
CA PRO A 132 -18.81 32.65 -14.92
C PRO A 132 -19.55 32.17 -16.19
N LEU A 133 -20.18 33.09 -16.93
CA LEU A 133 -20.91 32.79 -18.17
C LEU A 133 -19.97 32.57 -19.35
N VAL A 134 -18.91 33.38 -19.44
CA VAL A 134 -17.79 33.15 -20.38
C VAL A 134 -17.23 31.74 -20.19
N SER A 135 -17.03 31.32 -18.94
CA SER A 135 -16.51 29.98 -18.63
C SER A 135 -17.50 28.87 -19.03
N LYS A 136 -18.81 29.09 -18.91
CA LYS A 136 -19.84 28.14 -19.39
C LYS A 136 -19.86 28.04 -20.91
N GLU A 137 -19.66 29.15 -21.62
CA GLU A 137 -19.62 29.17 -23.07
C GLU A 137 -18.38 28.46 -23.61
N VAL A 138 -17.19 28.72 -23.04
CA VAL A 138 -15.98 27.96 -23.36
C VAL A 138 -16.18 26.46 -23.07
N GLY A 139 -16.83 26.11 -21.95
CA GLY A 139 -17.19 24.72 -21.65
C GLY A 139 -18.23 24.10 -22.59
N ARG A 140 -19.06 24.90 -23.27
CA ARG A 140 -19.96 24.45 -24.34
C ARG A 140 -19.18 24.15 -25.61
N GLN A 141 -18.28 25.04 -26.01
CA GLN A 141 -17.41 24.86 -27.17
C GLN A 141 -16.55 23.60 -27.04
N TRP A 142 -15.95 23.37 -25.85
CA TRP A 142 -15.18 22.14 -25.59
C TRP A 142 -15.99 20.85 -25.80
N ARG A 143 -17.27 20.84 -25.39
CA ARG A 143 -18.17 19.69 -25.58
C ARG A 143 -18.63 19.52 -27.03
N ALA A 144 -18.54 20.57 -27.84
CA ALA A 144 -18.90 20.55 -29.25
C ALA A 144 -17.74 20.17 -30.18
N LEU A 145 -16.50 20.17 -29.68
CA LEU A 145 -15.33 19.71 -30.44
C LEU A 145 -15.43 18.22 -30.79
N SER A 146 -15.02 17.88 -32.01
CA SER A 146 -14.78 16.51 -32.44
C SER A 146 -13.58 15.90 -31.70
N ASP A 147 -13.47 14.56 -31.73
CA ASP A 147 -12.36 13.87 -31.08
C ASP A 147 -11.00 14.21 -31.74
N ASP A 148 -10.97 14.44 -33.06
CA ASP A 148 -9.77 14.88 -33.78
C ASP A 148 -9.31 16.29 -33.36
N GLU A 149 -10.24 17.23 -33.19
CA GLU A 149 -9.95 18.58 -32.68
C GLU A 149 -9.53 18.55 -31.21
N ARG A 150 -10.08 17.60 -30.43
CA ARG A 150 -9.72 17.40 -29.03
C ARG A 150 -8.30 16.86 -28.89
N GLN A 151 -7.86 16.01 -29.82
CA GLN A 151 -6.52 15.40 -29.81
C GLN A 151 -5.40 16.46 -29.76
N VAL A 152 -5.55 17.57 -30.48
CA VAL A 152 -4.56 18.68 -30.47
C VAL A 152 -4.35 19.26 -29.06
N TRP A 153 -5.41 19.30 -28.26
CA TRP A 153 -5.37 19.76 -26.87
C TRP A 153 -4.86 18.68 -25.92
N GLU A 154 -5.14 17.41 -26.20
CA GLU A 154 -4.56 16.27 -25.47
C GLU A 154 -3.05 16.20 -25.64
N ASP A 155 -2.55 16.46 -26.86
CA ASP A 155 -1.11 16.53 -27.14
C ASP A 155 -0.46 17.74 -26.45
N MET A 156 -1.15 18.88 -26.37
CA MET A 156 -0.70 20.04 -25.58
C MET A 156 -0.61 19.73 -24.09
N ALA A 157 -1.61 19.03 -23.55
CA ALA A 157 -1.61 18.60 -22.15
C ALA A 157 -0.54 17.53 -21.87
N ALA A 158 -0.26 16.64 -22.83
CA ALA A 158 0.82 15.67 -22.74
C ALA A 158 2.20 16.37 -22.68
N ARG A 159 2.39 17.41 -23.49
CA ARG A 159 3.61 18.25 -23.43
C ARG A 159 3.75 18.99 -22.10
N ASP A 160 2.67 19.56 -21.58
CA ASP A 160 2.71 20.26 -20.29
C ASP A 160 2.91 19.30 -19.11
N LYS A 161 2.42 18.05 -19.23
CA LYS A 161 2.73 16.95 -18.32
C LYS A 161 4.22 16.63 -18.31
N LEU A 162 4.88 16.58 -19.46
CA LEU A 162 6.34 16.38 -19.54
C LEU A 162 7.10 17.55 -18.89
N ARG A 163 6.70 18.80 -19.17
CA ARG A 163 7.26 20.00 -18.51
C ARG A 163 7.20 19.88 -16.99
N PHE A 164 6.04 19.50 -16.45
CA PHE A 164 5.88 19.33 -15.00
C PHE A 164 6.76 18.21 -14.43
N GLN A 165 6.90 17.09 -15.15
CA GLN A 165 7.80 16.00 -14.74
C GLN A 165 9.27 16.45 -14.69
N GLU A 166 9.73 17.21 -15.69
CA GLU A 166 11.08 17.77 -15.74
C GLU A 166 11.33 18.83 -14.66
N GLU A 167 10.36 19.72 -14.42
CA GLU A 167 10.41 20.76 -13.39
C GLU A 167 10.51 20.13 -11.98
N ILE A 168 9.74 19.09 -11.73
CA ILE A 168 9.79 18.29 -10.50
C ILE A 168 11.12 17.55 -10.37
N ALA A 169 11.64 16.94 -11.44
CA ALA A 169 12.93 16.25 -11.44
C ALA A 169 14.08 17.23 -11.15
N ARG A 170 14.00 18.46 -11.66
CA ARG A 170 14.97 19.53 -11.40
C ARG A 170 14.91 20.03 -9.95
N LEU A 171 13.73 20.05 -9.33
CA LEU A 171 13.54 20.42 -7.93
C LEU A 171 13.87 19.29 -6.93
N GLN A 172 13.99 18.05 -7.41
CA GLN A 172 14.27 16.87 -6.58
C GLN A 172 15.54 17.00 -5.70
N PRO A 173 16.69 17.50 -6.19
CA PRO A 173 17.89 17.64 -5.38
C PRO A 173 17.75 18.73 -4.30
N THR A 174 17.07 19.84 -4.62
CA THR A 174 16.84 20.98 -3.72
C THR A 174 15.82 20.66 -2.63
N LEU A 175 14.76 19.90 -2.94
CA LEU A 175 13.77 19.41 -1.97
C LEU A 175 14.32 18.31 -1.05
N ALA A 176 15.29 17.53 -1.52
CA ALA A 176 16.00 16.54 -0.68
C ALA A 176 16.96 17.20 0.34
N ALA A 177 17.49 18.39 0.01
CA ALA A 177 18.48 19.10 0.83
C ALA A 177 17.88 19.97 1.95
N THR A 178 16.57 20.28 1.92
CA THR A 178 15.92 21.18 2.91
C THR A 178 14.72 20.49 3.60
N PRO A 179 14.94 19.82 4.75
CA PRO A 179 13.87 19.14 5.51
C PRO A 179 12.74 20.07 5.97
N GLU A 180 13.02 21.36 6.20
CA GLU A 180 12.05 22.37 6.67
C GLU A 180 10.97 22.73 5.65
N VAL A 181 11.27 22.64 4.34
CA VAL A 181 10.30 22.97 3.28
C VAL A 181 9.25 21.85 3.13
N LEU A 182 9.66 20.60 3.39
CA LEU A 182 8.76 19.44 3.32
C LEU A 182 7.83 19.33 4.53
N SER A 183 8.25 19.79 5.72
CA SER A 183 7.36 19.84 6.90
C SER A 183 6.37 21.00 6.85
N ALA A 184 6.68 22.08 6.12
CA ALA A 184 5.82 23.24 5.93
C ALA A 184 4.64 23.00 4.94
N LEU A 185 4.71 21.95 4.12
CA LEU A 185 3.60 21.50 3.26
C LEU A 185 2.55 20.78 4.13
N LYS A 186 1.59 21.55 4.66
CA LYS A 186 0.45 21.04 5.48
C LYS A 186 -0.37 19.92 4.81
N THR A 187 -0.26 19.76 3.49
CA THR A 187 -0.82 18.63 2.75
C THR A 187 0.25 18.06 1.82
N PRO A 188 0.47 16.74 1.81
CA PRO A 188 1.37 16.13 0.83
C PRO A 188 0.91 16.52 -0.58
N LEU A 189 1.84 16.94 -1.43
CA LEU A 189 1.57 17.32 -2.81
C LEU A 189 0.95 16.11 -3.54
N LYS A 190 -0.38 16.09 -3.61
CA LYS A 190 -1.13 14.99 -4.23
C LYS A 190 -0.83 15.00 -5.73
N ASP A 191 -0.34 13.87 -6.24
CA ASP A 191 -0.06 13.73 -7.66
C ASP A 191 -1.36 13.87 -8.46
N PRO A 192 -1.45 14.85 -9.38
CA PRO A 192 -2.55 14.97 -10.34
C PRO A 192 -2.73 13.71 -11.20
N PHE A 193 -1.70 12.87 -11.33
CA PHE A 193 -1.67 11.65 -12.14
C PHE A 193 -1.85 10.36 -11.36
N ALA A 194 -1.99 10.42 -10.03
CA ALA A 194 -2.34 9.22 -9.28
C ALA A 194 -3.71 8.71 -9.76
N PRO A 195 -3.86 7.39 -10.00
CA PRO A 195 -5.14 6.78 -10.31
C PRO A 195 -6.22 7.28 -9.34
N LYS A 196 -7.38 7.64 -9.90
CA LYS A 196 -8.50 8.11 -9.08
C LYS A 196 -9.04 6.93 -8.25
N PRO A 197 -9.33 7.14 -6.96
CA PRO A 197 -9.80 6.07 -6.09
C PRO A 197 -11.05 5.41 -6.67
N ALA A 198 -11.20 4.10 -6.39
CA ALA A 198 -12.37 3.35 -6.80
C ALA A 198 -13.65 4.02 -6.28
N LYS A 199 -14.63 4.18 -7.17
CA LYS A 199 -15.93 4.75 -6.85
C LYS A 199 -16.76 3.74 -6.07
N THR A 200 -17.50 4.22 -5.08
CA THR A 200 -18.48 3.39 -4.37
C THR A 200 -19.74 3.16 -5.19
N ALA A 201 -20.50 2.12 -4.87
CA ALA A 201 -21.78 1.79 -5.54
C ALA A 201 -22.71 3.01 -5.62
N PHE A 202 -22.86 3.74 -4.50
CA PHE A 202 -23.66 4.96 -4.44
C PHE A 202 -23.09 6.10 -5.31
N GLN A 203 -21.77 6.23 -5.42
CA GLN A 203 -21.16 7.26 -6.28
C GLN A 203 -21.36 6.97 -7.77
N LEU A 204 -21.33 5.69 -8.17
CA LEU A 204 -21.67 5.26 -9.52
C LEU A 204 -23.14 5.52 -9.83
N PHE A 205 -24.03 5.16 -8.91
CA PHE A 205 -25.46 5.48 -8.99
C PHE A 205 -25.72 6.99 -9.15
N MET A 206 -25.11 7.84 -8.31
CA MET A 206 -25.22 9.29 -8.43
C MET A 206 -24.66 9.81 -9.76
N SER A 207 -23.58 9.22 -10.27
CA SER A 207 -22.97 9.65 -11.54
C SER A 207 -23.87 9.32 -12.72
N HIS A 208 -24.45 8.12 -12.74
CA HIS A 208 -25.39 7.68 -13.77
C HIS A 208 -26.64 8.56 -13.82
N ASN A 209 -27.20 8.89 -12.65
CA ASN A 209 -28.38 9.74 -12.55
C ASN A 209 -28.07 11.24 -12.73
N ARG A 210 -26.80 11.64 -12.84
CA ARG A 210 -26.43 13.06 -12.94
C ARG A 210 -26.93 13.69 -14.24
N GLU A 211 -26.89 12.95 -15.35
CA GLU A 211 -27.23 13.48 -16.68
C GLU A 211 -28.74 13.71 -16.83
N SER A 212 -29.55 12.78 -16.32
CA SER A 212 -31.01 12.90 -16.34
C SER A 212 -31.54 14.08 -15.50
N PHE A 213 -30.78 14.49 -14.47
CA PHE A 213 -31.21 15.52 -13.52
C PHE A 213 -30.66 16.93 -13.81
N MET A 214 -29.69 17.09 -14.71
CA MET A 214 -29.22 18.43 -15.12
C MET A 214 -30.30 19.28 -15.81
N LEU A 215 -31.41 18.67 -16.25
CA LEU A 215 -32.53 19.32 -16.93
C LEU A 215 -33.58 19.91 -15.97
N LEU A 216 -33.51 19.63 -14.67
CA LEU A 216 -34.56 19.96 -13.70
C LEU A 216 -34.34 21.28 -12.93
N ASN A 217 -33.31 22.09 -13.26
CA ASN A 217 -33.00 23.36 -12.59
C ASN A 217 -32.88 23.26 -11.04
N MET A 218 -32.53 22.09 -10.52
CA MET A 218 -32.36 21.84 -9.09
C MET A 218 -30.92 22.12 -8.64
N THR A 219 -30.73 22.52 -7.38
CA THR A 219 -29.38 22.74 -6.83
C THR A 219 -28.65 21.41 -6.59
N ILE A 220 -27.31 21.45 -6.54
CA ILE A 220 -26.47 20.26 -6.31
C ILE A 220 -26.79 19.61 -4.94
N ASN A 221 -27.14 20.41 -3.93
CA ASN A 221 -27.44 19.90 -2.60
C ASN A 221 -28.80 19.18 -2.56
N GLU A 222 -29.81 19.73 -3.23
CA GLU A 222 -31.11 19.09 -3.40
C GLU A 222 -30.98 17.80 -4.22
N PHE A 223 -30.19 17.81 -5.31
CA PHE A 223 -29.88 16.59 -6.08
C PHE A 223 -29.27 15.49 -5.21
N ARG A 224 -28.28 15.82 -4.37
CA ARG A 224 -27.66 14.84 -3.46
C ARG A 224 -28.64 14.29 -2.43
N ALA A 225 -29.53 15.14 -1.91
CA ALA A 225 -30.55 14.71 -0.95
C ALA A 225 -31.54 13.74 -1.60
N GLU A 226 -32.04 14.06 -2.80
CA GLU A 226 -32.93 13.19 -3.57
C GLU A 226 -32.27 11.85 -3.94
N MET A 227 -31.03 11.86 -4.42
CA MET A 227 -30.32 10.62 -4.75
C MET A 227 -30.10 9.74 -3.51
N SER A 228 -29.83 10.34 -2.35
CA SER A 228 -29.72 9.61 -1.09
C SER A 228 -31.05 8.97 -0.68
N GLN A 229 -32.18 9.66 -0.87
CA GLN A 229 -33.50 9.10 -0.60
C GLN A 229 -33.86 7.98 -1.58
N LEU A 230 -33.58 8.14 -2.88
CA LEU A 230 -33.78 7.10 -3.88
C LEU A 230 -32.93 5.87 -3.59
N TRP A 231 -31.66 6.05 -3.24
CA TRP A 231 -30.78 4.94 -2.84
C TRP A 231 -31.30 4.15 -1.64
N LYS A 232 -31.95 4.82 -0.67
CA LYS A 232 -32.61 4.15 0.46
C LYS A 232 -33.86 3.38 0.04
N ARG A 233 -34.59 3.85 -0.96
CA ARG A 233 -35.84 3.24 -1.47
C ARG A 233 -35.58 2.15 -2.51
N LEU A 234 -34.39 2.11 -3.11
CA LEU A 234 -33.98 1.07 -4.04
C LEU A 234 -34.02 -0.31 -3.38
N SER A 235 -34.51 -1.29 -4.13
CA SER A 235 -34.53 -2.67 -3.68
C SER A 235 -33.10 -3.20 -3.54
N ASP A 236 -32.90 -4.24 -2.73
CA ASP A 236 -31.57 -4.82 -2.60
C ASP A 236 -31.12 -5.48 -3.91
N ALA A 237 -32.04 -5.98 -4.74
CA ALA A 237 -31.75 -6.45 -6.08
C ALA A 237 -31.16 -5.34 -6.97
N ASP A 238 -31.81 -4.18 -7.02
CA ASP A 238 -31.30 -3.05 -7.84
C ASP A 238 -29.96 -2.50 -7.31
N LYS A 239 -29.70 -2.61 -6.00
CA LYS A 239 -28.39 -2.22 -5.43
C LYS A 239 -27.29 -3.19 -5.85
N THR A 240 -27.58 -4.47 -6.08
CA THR A 240 -26.55 -5.47 -6.44
C THR A 240 -25.80 -5.07 -7.72
N GLU A 241 -26.50 -4.58 -8.75
CA GLU A 241 -25.88 -4.10 -9.99
C GLU A 241 -24.85 -3.00 -9.73
N TRP A 242 -25.16 -2.05 -8.84
CA TRP A 242 -24.23 -0.98 -8.46
C TRP A 242 -23.07 -1.47 -7.59
N HIS A 243 -23.30 -2.49 -6.75
CA HIS A 243 -22.26 -3.13 -5.97
C HIS A 243 -21.28 -3.91 -6.86
N ASP A 244 -21.78 -4.59 -7.88
CA ASP A 244 -20.97 -5.30 -8.88
C ASP A 244 -20.15 -4.33 -9.72
N LEU A 245 -20.75 -3.22 -10.17
CA LEU A 245 -20.01 -2.15 -10.86
C LEU A 245 -18.93 -1.51 -9.97
N ALA A 246 -19.20 -1.35 -8.67
CA ALA A 246 -18.20 -0.84 -7.73
C ALA A 246 -17.06 -1.84 -7.49
N LYS A 247 -17.35 -3.14 -7.53
CA LYS A 247 -16.34 -4.21 -7.46
C LYS A 247 -15.44 -4.19 -8.69
N GLU A 248 -16.01 -4.00 -9.87
CA GLU A 248 -15.24 -3.86 -11.10
C GLU A 248 -14.41 -2.56 -11.12
N ASP A 249 -14.95 -1.43 -10.65
CA ASP A 249 -14.19 -0.18 -10.54
C ASP A 249 -13.04 -0.28 -9.53
N ARG A 250 -13.20 -1.11 -8.48
CA ARG A 250 -12.11 -1.48 -7.57
C ARG A 250 -11.03 -2.27 -8.28
N ARG A 251 -11.41 -3.25 -9.12
CA ARG A 251 -10.46 -4.01 -9.95
C ARG A 251 -9.71 -3.10 -10.92
N ARG A 252 -10.41 -2.18 -11.59
CA ARG A 252 -9.79 -1.12 -12.42
C ARG A 252 -8.76 -0.33 -11.60
N TYR A 253 -9.16 0.20 -10.44
CA TYR A 253 -8.25 0.97 -9.60
C TYR A 253 -7.02 0.17 -9.15
N GLU A 254 -7.19 -1.10 -8.77
CA GLU A 254 -6.08 -1.99 -8.43
C GLU A 254 -5.13 -2.21 -9.60
N THR A 255 -5.66 -2.46 -10.81
CA THR A 255 -4.82 -2.60 -12.01
C THR A 255 -4.08 -1.31 -12.37
N GLU A 256 -4.76 -0.16 -12.32
CA GLU A 256 -4.14 1.15 -12.56
C GLU A 256 -3.10 1.49 -11.49
N MET A 257 -3.37 1.18 -10.21
CA MET A 257 -2.42 1.39 -9.11
C MET A 257 -1.20 0.48 -9.22
N ASN A 258 -1.36 -0.76 -9.67
CA ASN A 258 -0.24 -1.68 -9.91
C ASN A 258 0.64 -1.23 -11.09
N ALA A 259 0.03 -0.61 -12.10
CA ALA A 259 0.75 -0.03 -13.23
C ALA A 259 1.33 1.37 -12.92
N TYR A 260 0.80 2.05 -11.91
CA TYR A 260 1.19 3.41 -11.55
C TYR A 260 2.56 3.44 -10.88
N LYS A 261 3.46 4.20 -11.50
CA LYS A 261 4.78 4.51 -10.95
C LYS A 261 4.74 5.93 -10.39
N PRO A 262 4.84 6.12 -9.06
CA PRO A 262 4.85 7.45 -8.50
C PRO A 262 6.06 8.24 -9.03
N PRO A 263 5.92 9.55 -9.30
CA PRO A 263 7.03 10.41 -9.61
C PRO A 263 8.18 10.28 -8.59
N ALA A 264 9.43 10.39 -9.05
CA ALA A 264 10.62 10.10 -8.24
C ALA A 264 10.68 10.89 -6.90
N TYR A 265 10.11 12.10 -6.85
CA TYR A 265 10.02 12.87 -5.61
C TYR A 265 9.08 12.26 -4.57
N MET A 266 7.96 11.65 -4.98
CA MET A 266 7.03 10.95 -4.08
C MET A 266 7.55 9.59 -3.64
N GLU A 267 8.25 8.89 -4.53
CA GLU A 267 8.95 7.65 -4.17
C GLU A 267 9.92 7.91 -2.99
N SER A 268 10.64 9.04 -3.01
CA SER A 268 11.52 9.42 -1.89
C SER A 268 10.77 9.65 -0.57
N VAL A 269 9.51 10.07 -0.60
CA VAL A 269 8.69 10.32 0.61
C VAL A 269 8.14 9.00 1.16
N ILE A 270 7.63 8.14 0.28
CA ILE A 270 7.14 6.80 0.62
C ILE A 270 8.30 5.95 1.16
N GLN A 271 9.44 5.96 0.49
CA GLN A 271 10.66 5.28 0.95
C GLN A 271 11.14 5.82 2.29
N ARG A 272 11.10 7.15 2.51
CA ARG A 272 11.43 7.75 3.82
C ARG A 272 10.47 7.29 4.91
N SER A 273 9.16 7.23 4.64
CA SER A 273 8.16 6.74 5.57
C SER A 273 8.38 5.27 5.94
N HIS A 274 8.58 4.40 4.93
CA HIS A 274 8.86 2.98 5.13
C HIS A 274 10.16 2.77 5.91
N LYS A 275 11.24 3.45 5.52
CA LYS A 275 12.54 3.41 6.20
C LYS A 275 12.44 3.90 7.65
N ARG A 276 11.65 4.96 7.89
CA ARG A 276 11.40 5.46 9.24
C ARG A 276 10.66 4.44 10.08
N MET A 277 9.61 3.81 9.56
CA MET A 277 8.89 2.76 10.28
C MET A 277 9.78 1.55 10.61
N GLU A 278 10.64 1.15 9.69
CA GLU A 278 11.60 0.07 9.90
C GLU A 278 12.68 0.43 10.93
N GLU A 279 13.14 1.68 10.94
CA GLU A 279 14.02 2.22 11.97
C GLU A 279 13.36 2.19 13.36
N LEU A 280 12.10 2.63 13.48
CA LEU A 280 11.34 2.56 14.74
C LEU A 280 11.22 1.10 15.22
N ARG A 281 10.91 0.16 14.32
CA ARG A 281 10.87 -1.29 14.64
C ARG A 281 12.23 -1.81 15.11
N ARG A 282 13.33 -1.37 14.49
CA ARG A 282 14.70 -1.74 14.90
C ARG A 282 15.04 -1.22 16.29
N MET A 283 14.70 0.04 16.58
CA MET A 283 14.89 0.65 17.90
C MET A 283 14.09 -0.09 18.98
N ALA A 284 12.85 -0.50 18.67
CA ALA A 284 12.01 -1.24 19.61
C ALA A 284 12.56 -2.63 19.96
N ARG A 285 13.16 -3.36 19.00
CA ARG A 285 13.71 -4.71 19.25
C ARG A 285 14.91 -4.72 20.23
N GLY A 286 15.58 -3.59 20.44
CA GLY A 286 16.80 -3.49 21.24
C GLY A 286 16.59 -3.17 22.72
N HIS A 287 15.38 -2.79 23.14
CA HIS A 287 15.14 -2.25 24.48
C HIS A 287 13.85 -2.80 25.10
N ALA A 288 13.94 -3.37 26.30
CA ALA A 288 12.78 -3.92 27.02
C ALA A 288 11.74 -2.86 27.42
N ALA A 289 12.15 -1.58 27.53
CA ALA A 289 11.29 -0.45 27.86
C ALA A 289 10.68 0.24 26.61
N ALA A 290 10.99 -0.23 25.40
CA ALA A 290 10.43 0.34 24.19
C ALA A 290 9.00 -0.15 23.93
N PRO A 291 8.14 0.67 23.28
CA PRO A 291 6.82 0.28 22.81
C PRO A 291 6.80 -1.06 22.04
N ARG A 292 5.71 -1.82 22.20
CA ARG A 292 5.55 -3.13 21.55
C ARG A 292 5.32 -2.96 20.06
N LEU A 293 5.91 -3.86 19.28
CA LEU A 293 5.74 -3.90 17.83
C LEU A 293 4.26 -3.95 17.43
N PRO A 294 3.90 -3.33 16.29
CA PRO A 294 2.53 -3.27 15.85
C PRO A 294 2.01 -4.65 15.44
N MET A 295 0.75 -4.91 15.75
CA MET A 295 0.03 -6.14 15.45
C MET A 295 -0.45 -6.14 13.99
N ASN A 296 -0.37 -7.32 13.36
CA ASN A 296 -1.03 -7.58 12.08
C ASN A 296 -2.53 -7.87 12.30
N ALA A 297 -3.36 -7.75 11.27
CA ALA A 297 -4.80 -8.04 11.29
C ALA A 297 -5.12 -9.40 11.92
N TYR A 298 -4.36 -10.44 11.59
CA TYR A 298 -4.51 -11.75 12.21
C TYR A 298 -4.18 -11.74 13.72
N ASN A 299 -3.16 -11.00 14.15
CA ASN A 299 -2.80 -10.90 15.58
C ASN A 299 -3.85 -10.09 16.35
N CYS A 300 -4.45 -9.07 15.74
CA CYS A 300 -5.58 -8.34 16.28
C CYS A 300 -6.82 -9.24 16.44
N TYR A 301 -7.10 -10.09 15.45
CA TYR A 301 -8.16 -11.11 15.54
C TYR A 301 -7.87 -12.17 16.61
N LEU A 302 -6.63 -12.64 16.65
CA LEU A 302 -6.19 -13.64 17.60
C LEU A 302 -6.28 -13.13 19.03
N SER A 303 -5.96 -11.86 19.30
CA SER A 303 -6.05 -11.31 20.65
C SER A 303 -7.50 -11.26 21.16
N THR A 304 -8.46 -10.87 20.31
CA THR A 304 -9.87 -10.83 20.68
C THR A 304 -10.47 -12.23 20.80
N LYS A 305 -10.28 -13.10 19.80
CA LYS A 305 -10.87 -14.44 19.79
C LYS A 305 -10.24 -15.40 20.80
N ARG A 306 -8.96 -15.23 21.11
CA ARG A 306 -8.34 -16.01 22.19
C ARG A 306 -8.96 -15.69 23.53
N GLN A 307 -9.25 -14.42 23.82
CA GLN A 307 -9.88 -14.03 25.07
C GLN A 307 -11.28 -14.66 25.19
N GLU A 308 -12.11 -14.54 24.14
CA GLU A 308 -13.43 -15.16 24.09
C GLU A 308 -13.39 -16.69 24.30
N LEU A 309 -12.45 -17.39 23.64
CA LEU A 309 -12.33 -18.85 23.76
C LEU A 309 -11.85 -19.31 25.14
N VAL A 310 -10.97 -18.54 25.79
CA VAL A 310 -10.54 -18.82 27.17
C VAL A 310 -11.70 -18.62 28.14
N ASP A 311 -12.50 -17.58 27.94
CA ASP A 311 -13.65 -17.27 28.80
C ASP A 311 -14.77 -18.31 28.66
N HIS A 312 -15.04 -18.78 27.44
CA HIS A 312 -16.05 -19.82 27.19
C HIS A 312 -15.57 -21.25 27.49
N ARG A 313 -14.26 -21.51 27.41
CA ARG A 313 -13.68 -22.86 27.58
C ARG A 313 -12.34 -22.80 28.34
N PRO A 314 -12.35 -22.56 29.66
CA PRO A 314 -11.14 -22.38 30.46
C PRO A 314 -10.25 -23.63 30.59
N GLY A 315 -10.73 -24.81 30.18
CA GLY A 315 -9.97 -26.07 30.22
C GLY A 315 -9.22 -26.44 28.93
N LEU A 316 -9.40 -25.70 27.83
CA LEU A 316 -8.75 -26.00 26.56
C LEU A 316 -7.25 -25.68 26.60
N LYS A 317 -6.44 -26.55 25.99
CA LYS A 317 -5.00 -26.30 25.88
C LYS A 317 -4.73 -25.26 24.79
N ASN A 318 -3.75 -24.38 25.00
CA ASN A 318 -3.33 -23.37 24.02
C ASN A 318 -3.20 -23.89 22.56
N PRO A 319 -2.65 -25.09 22.28
CA PRO A 319 -2.57 -25.61 20.90
C PRO A 319 -3.92 -25.87 20.24
N GLU A 320 -4.96 -26.20 21.02
CA GLU A 320 -6.32 -26.41 20.52
C GLU A 320 -6.99 -25.07 20.22
N ILE A 321 -6.86 -24.10 21.13
CA ILE A 321 -7.34 -22.73 20.95
C ILE A 321 -6.75 -22.11 19.69
N MET A 322 -5.43 -22.23 19.49
CA MET A 322 -4.75 -21.68 18.32
C MET A 322 -5.19 -22.35 17.00
N ARG A 323 -5.52 -23.65 17.04
CA ARG A 323 -6.04 -24.37 15.87
C ARG A 323 -7.43 -23.90 15.50
N GLU A 324 -8.29 -23.72 16.49
CA GLU A 324 -9.66 -23.23 16.32
C GLU A 324 -9.66 -21.79 15.76
N ILE A 325 -8.84 -20.89 16.32
CA ILE A 325 -8.67 -19.52 15.80
C ILE A 325 -8.14 -19.53 14.35
N GLY A 326 -7.19 -20.40 14.04
CA GLY A 326 -6.64 -20.52 12.68
C GLY A 326 -7.66 -20.98 11.65
N VAL A 327 -8.57 -21.88 12.02
CA VAL A 327 -9.69 -22.30 11.15
C VAL A 327 -10.69 -21.16 11.01
N SER A 328 -11.08 -20.52 12.12
CA SER A 328 -12.05 -19.43 12.12
C SER A 328 -11.56 -18.21 11.33
N TRP A 329 -10.28 -17.86 11.38
CA TRP A 329 -9.70 -16.79 10.57
C TRP A 329 -9.78 -17.06 9.06
N LYS A 330 -9.55 -18.31 8.64
CA LYS A 330 -9.65 -18.70 7.23
C LYS A 330 -11.09 -18.67 6.72
N ALA A 331 -12.04 -18.97 7.60
CA ALA A 331 -13.47 -18.97 7.30
C ALA A 331 -14.10 -17.57 7.29
N LEU A 332 -13.40 -16.53 7.78
CA LEU A 332 -13.90 -15.15 7.73
C LEU A 332 -14.10 -14.65 6.31
N SER A 333 -15.17 -13.87 6.12
CA SER A 333 -15.43 -13.11 4.90
C SER A 333 -14.41 -11.98 4.71
N ASP A 334 -14.32 -11.45 3.48
CA ASP A 334 -13.45 -10.31 3.17
C ASP A 334 -13.82 -9.05 3.96
N ASP A 335 -15.13 -8.82 4.20
CA ASP A 335 -15.62 -7.69 4.97
C ASP A 335 -15.23 -7.79 6.45
N GLU A 336 -15.32 -8.98 7.04
CA GLU A 336 -14.86 -9.21 8.42
C GLU A 336 -13.34 -9.10 8.55
N ARG A 337 -12.59 -9.58 7.55
CA ARG A 337 -11.14 -9.39 7.49
C ARG A 337 -10.76 -7.92 7.38
N ALA A 338 -11.51 -7.12 6.63
CA ALA A 338 -11.29 -5.68 6.48
C ALA A 338 -11.43 -4.94 7.83
N TYR A 339 -12.36 -5.34 8.70
CA TYR A 339 -12.47 -4.79 10.05
C TYR A 339 -11.18 -4.96 10.87
N TYR A 340 -10.57 -6.15 10.82
CA TYR A 340 -9.30 -6.40 11.52
C TYR A 340 -8.10 -5.75 10.83
N GLN A 341 -8.17 -5.51 9.52
CA GLN A 341 -7.17 -4.74 8.80
C GLN A 341 -7.14 -3.28 9.28
N VAL A 342 -8.31 -2.65 9.44
CA VAL A 342 -8.40 -1.29 9.99
C VAL A 342 -7.79 -1.23 11.39
N LYS A 343 -8.08 -2.21 12.26
CA LYS A 343 -7.45 -2.29 13.59
C LYS A 343 -5.94 -2.45 13.53
N ALA A 344 -5.41 -3.20 12.56
CA ALA A 344 -3.97 -3.34 12.38
C ALA A 344 -3.33 -2.02 11.95
N ASP A 345 -3.99 -1.26 11.08
CA ASP A 345 -3.51 0.04 10.62
C ASP A 345 -3.53 1.08 11.75
N GLU A 346 -4.57 1.07 12.60
CA GLU A 346 -4.62 1.86 13.83
C GLU A 346 -3.49 1.50 14.81
N ASP A 347 -3.18 0.20 14.95
CA ASP A 347 -2.12 -0.32 15.80
C ASP A 347 -0.71 0.10 15.31
N VAL A 348 -0.54 0.18 13.98
CA VAL A 348 0.66 0.73 13.34
C VAL A 348 0.85 2.20 13.68
N GLU A 349 -0.21 3.01 13.64
CA GLU A 349 -0.12 4.43 13.97
C GLU A 349 0.10 4.64 15.47
N ARG A 350 -0.55 3.84 16.34
CA ARG A 350 -0.25 3.84 17.78
C ARG A 350 1.24 3.59 18.03
N PHE A 351 1.80 2.52 17.45
CA PHE A 351 3.22 2.18 17.62
C PHE A 351 4.13 3.32 17.14
N ARG A 352 3.80 3.96 16.02
CA ARG A 352 4.57 5.08 15.49
C ARG A 352 4.62 6.24 16.49
N VAL A 353 3.46 6.69 16.96
CA VAL A 353 3.36 7.81 17.91
C VAL A 353 4.06 7.45 19.22
N GLU A 354 3.79 6.27 19.78
CA GLU A 354 4.44 5.81 21.02
C GLU A 354 5.97 5.77 20.87
N MET A 355 6.49 5.26 19.76
CA MET A 355 7.94 5.23 19.52
C MET A 355 8.53 6.63 19.33
N GLU A 356 7.85 7.53 18.63
CA GLU A 356 8.29 8.92 18.47
C GLU A 356 8.34 9.63 19.83
N THR A 357 7.34 9.44 20.69
CA THR A 357 7.35 9.97 22.06
C THR A 357 8.44 9.34 22.92
N HIS A 358 8.69 8.03 22.80
CA HIS A 358 9.76 7.35 23.52
C HIS A 358 11.15 7.86 23.11
N ILE A 359 11.35 8.14 21.81
CA ILE A 359 12.60 8.75 21.30
C ILE A 359 12.75 10.18 21.84
N ALA A 360 11.68 10.98 21.83
CA ALA A 360 11.71 12.33 22.38
C ALA A 360 12.05 12.32 23.88
N GLN A 361 11.40 11.47 24.67
CA GLN A 361 11.70 11.29 26.10
C GLN A 361 13.16 10.89 26.34
N LYS A 362 13.69 9.95 25.55
CA LYS A 362 15.10 9.56 25.65
C LYS A 362 16.06 10.69 25.32
N ASN A 363 15.76 11.47 24.29
CA ASN A 363 16.58 12.62 23.92
C ASN A 363 16.56 13.69 25.02
N ASP A 364 15.40 13.93 25.64
CA ASP A 364 15.25 14.85 26.76
C ASP A 364 15.98 14.33 28.01
N GLU A 365 15.91 13.03 28.30
CA GLU A 365 16.67 12.37 29.39
C GLU A 365 18.19 12.45 29.15
N GLU A 366 18.64 12.25 27.91
CA GLU A 366 20.05 12.34 27.52
C GLU A 366 20.55 13.80 27.52
N ALA A 367 19.69 14.76 27.19
CA ALA A 367 19.99 16.20 27.31
C ALA A 367 20.05 16.64 28.79
N ALA A 368 19.18 16.10 29.64
CA ALA A 368 19.14 16.39 31.07
C ALA A 368 20.29 15.71 31.84
N ASN A 369 20.72 14.52 31.40
CA ASN A 369 21.82 13.78 32.01
C ASN A 369 22.84 13.36 30.94
N PRO A 370 23.69 14.31 30.47
CA PRO A 370 24.65 14.03 29.43
C PRO A 370 25.61 12.93 29.89
N PRO A 371 25.83 11.89 29.07
CA PRO A 371 26.61 10.73 29.48
C PRO A 371 28.03 11.15 29.87
N THR A 372 28.35 10.99 31.16
CA THR A 372 29.72 11.19 31.65
C THR A 372 30.61 10.15 30.97
N LYS A 373 31.64 10.63 30.26
CA LYS A 373 32.58 9.86 29.43
C LYS A 373 32.72 8.40 29.86
N TRP A 374 32.51 7.50 28.90
CA TRP A 374 32.73 6.06 28.99
C TRP A 374 34.08 5.74 29.67
N ARG A 375 34.06 5.47 30.98
CA ARG A 375 35.13 4.76 31.65
C ARG A 375 34.86 3.28 31.46
N SER A 376 35.35 2.73 30.35
CA SER A 376 35.53 1.29 30.21
C SER A 376 36.15 0.76 31.50
N ARG A 377 35.46 -0.14 32.20
CA ARG A 377 36.00 -0.89 33.34
C ARG A 377 37.20 -1.69 32.84
N LYS A 378 38.37 -1.06 32.85
CA LYS A 378 39.67 -1.70 32.68
C LYS A 378 39.85 -2.59 33.90
N ARG A 379 39.72 -3.90 33.71
CA ARG A 379 40.08 -4.92 34.69
C ARG A 379 41.53 -4.64 35.11
N LYS A 380 41.74 -4.47 36.41
CA LYS A 380 43.01 -4.10 37.04
C LYS A 380 44.03 -5.22 36.78
N GLU A 381 44.86 -5.07 35.75
CA GLU A 381 46.12 -5.80 35.61
C GLU A 381 47.16 -5.02 36.39
N SER A 382 47.75 -5.69 37.39
CA SER A 382 48.87 -5.20 38.18
C SER A 382 50.06 -4.94 37.28
N GLU A 383 50.60 -3.73 37.36
CA GLU A 383 51.85 -3.33 36.70
C GLU A 383 53.02 -4.10 37.31
N GLU A 384 53.56 -5.04 36.55
CA GLU A 384 54.95 -5.46 36.66
C GLU A 384 55.59 -5.19 35.29
N GLN A 385 56.57 -4.30 35.28
CA GLN A 385 57.32 -3.87 34.12
C GLN A 385 58.24 -5.00 33.65
N VAL A 386 58.09 -5.45 32.40
CA VAL A 386 59.22 -6.00 31.63
C VAL A 386 58.92 -5.97 30.12
N ASP A 387 59.76 -5.20 29.45
CA ASP A 387 60.44 -5.39 28.17
C ASP A 387 59.69 -5.72 26.86
N VAL A 388 60.19 -5.09 25.81
CA VAL A 388 59.64 -4.96 24.46
C VAL A 388 59.97 -6.22 23.64
N LEU A 389 58.97 -7.02 23.26
CA LEU A 389 59.05 -7.88 22.07
C LEU A 389 57.67 -8.15 21.44
N GLU A 390 57.54 -7.71 20.19
CA GLU A 390 56.61 -8.05 19.11
C GLU A 390 55.38 -8.95 19.43
N VAL A 391 54.21 -8.33 19.64
CA VAL A 391 52.93 -9.04 19.78
C VAL A 391 52.28 -9.22 18.41
N VAL A 392 52.43 -10.44 17.87
CA VAL A 392 51.56 -10.98 16.81
C VAL A 392 50.10 -10.88 17.28
N ARG A 393 49.30 -10.05 16.59
CA ARG A 393 47.85 -9.92 16.85
C ARG A 393 47.15 -11.23 16.52
N LYS A 394 46.77 -12.02 17.55
CA LYS A 394 45.79 -13.11 17.37
C LYS A 394 44.44 -12.50 16.98
N PRO A 395 43.80 -12.95 15.88
CA PRO A 395 42.52 -12.40 15.46
C PRO A 395 41.43 -12.72 16.49
N LEU A 396 40.60 -11.71 16.75
CA LEU A 396 39.40 -11.77 17.58
C LEU A 396 38.50 -12.92 17.13
N ARG A 397 38.14 -13.79 18.06
CA ARG A 397 37.16 -14.87 17.83
C ARG A 397 35.79 -14.26 17.59
N VAL A 398 35.43 -14.06 16.34
CA VAL A 398 34.06 -13.76 15.90
C VAL A 398 33.19 -14.91 16.39
N LYS A 399 32.28 -14.62 17.34
CA LYS A 399 31.19 -15.56 17.63
C LYS A 399 30.26 -15.53 16.43
N GLU A 400 30.29 -16.57 15.61
CA GLU A 400 29.25 -16.79 14.61
C GLU A 400 27.87 -16.74 15.30
N PRO A 401 26.87 -16.09 14.68
CA PRO A 401 25.52 -16.04 15.23
C PRO A 401 25.01 -17.46 15.44
N ALA A 402 24.47 -17.71 16.64
CA ALA A 402 23.99 -19.03 17.04
C ALA A 402 22.92 -19.51 16.06
N VAL A 403 23.30 -20.39 15.13
CA VAL A 403 22.37 -21.14 14.30
C VAL A 403 21.44 -21.87 15.25
N SER A 404 20.15 -21.53 15.21
CA SER A 404 19.12 -22.19 16.01
C SER A 404 19.30 -23.70 15.90
N ARG A 405 19.43 -24.39 17.04
CA ARG A 405 19.47 -25.84 17.09
C ARG A 405 18.13 -26.37 16.59
N LYS A 406 17.95 -26.51 15.28
CA LYS A 406 17.00 -27.46 14.72
C LYS A 406 17.34 -28.80 15.39
N LYS A 407 16.40 -29.39 16.12
CA LYS A 407 16.58 -30.73 16.69
C LYS A 407 16.93 -31.66 15.52
N ARG A 408 18.21 -32.03 15.39
CA ARG A 408 18.66 -33.05 14.45
C ARG A 408 17.83 -34.31 14.77
N LYS A 409 17.22 -34.93 13.76
CA LYS A 409 16.34 -36.10 13.94
C LYS A 409 17.08 -37.26 14.64
N SER A 410 18.41 -37.31 14.54
CA SER A 410 19.30 -38.08 15.41
C SER A 410 20.27 -37.13 16.12
N ALA A 411 20.15 -37.02 17.44
CA ALA A 411 21.13 -36.30 18.24
C ALA A 411 22.40 -37.17 18.41
N PRO A 412 23.60 -36.58 18.45
CA PRO A 412 24.81 -37.33 18.75
C PRO A 412 24.70 -37.98 20.15
N PRO A 413 25.31 -39.16 20.35
CA PRO A 413 25.38 -39.83 21.65
C PRO A 413 25.79 -38.91 22.78
N ARG A 414 25.22 -39.11 23.97
CA ARG A 414 25.57 -38.30 25.14
C ARG A 414 26.99 -38.64 25.59
N ARG A 415 27.79 -37.59 25.85
CA ARG A 415 29.18 -37.70 26.32
C ARG A 415 29.31 -38.66 27.51
N PRO A 416 30.44 -39.38 27.63
CA PRO A 416 30.61 -40.35 28.69
C PRO A 416 30.63 -39.65 30.05
N LYS A 417 30.01 -40.29 31.04
CA LYS A 417 29.98 -39.83 32.43
C LYS A 417 31.33 -40.12 33.08
N THR A 418 31.88 -39.12 33.73
CA THR A 418 33.09 -39.29 34.55
C THR A 418 32.74 -40.01 35.85
N ALA A 419 33.76 -40.56 36.52
CA ALA A 419 33.59 -41.21 37.82
C ALA A 419 32.94 -40.28 38.87
N TYR A 420 33.31 -38.99 38.85
CA TYR A 420 32.67 -37.97 39.67
C TYR A 420 31.17 -37.81 39.35
N ASN A 421 30.78 -37.80 38.07
CA ASN A 421 29.37 -37.65 37.70
C ASN A 421 28.52 -38.83 38.16
N LEU A 422 29.07 -40.04 38.17
CA LEU A 422 28.37 -41.24 38.63
C LEU A 422 28.20 -41.25 40.15
N MET A 423 29.25 -40.89 40.90
CA MET A 423 29.15 -40.65 42.34
C MET A 423 28.17 -39.52 42.65
N TYR A 424 28.24 -38.42 41.90
CA TYR A 424 27.33 -37.31 42.06
C TYR A 424 25.87 -37.76 41.90
N MET A 425 25.56 -38.60 40.90
CA MET A 425 24.21 -39.09 40.68
C MET A 425 23.71 -40.03 41.79
N SER A 426 24.57 -40.89 42.36
CA SER A 426 24.17 -41.76 43.47
C SER A 426 23.97 -40.95 44.76
N LYS A 427 24.94 -40.10 45.11
CA LYS A 427 24.91 -39.29 46.33
C LYS A 427 23.91 -38.16 46.28
N ARG A 428 23.64 -37.58 45.11
CA ARG A 428 22.58 -36.56 44.94
C ARG A 428 21.21 -37.13 45.33
N THR A 429 20.87 -38.33 44.88
CA THR A 429 19.57 -38.94 45.16
C THR A 429 19.42 -39.20 46.66
N GLU A 430 20.46 -39.70 47.31
CA GLU A 430 20.54 -39.90 48.76
C GLU A 430 20.40 -38.58 49.52
N LEU A 431 21.18 -37.55 49.15
CA LEU A 431 21.20 -36.26 49.84
C LEU A 431 19.92 -35.44 49.66
N LEU A 432 19.30 -35.49 48.48
CA LEU A 432 18.02 -34.82 48.23
C LEU A 432 16.87 -35.52 48.97
N ALA A 433 16.93 -36.85 49.12
CA ALA A 433 15.95 -37.62 49.87
C ALA A 433 16.05 -37.36 51.38
N THR A 434 17.27 -37.26 51.92
CA THR A 434 17.49 -37.14 53.37
C THR A 434 17.38 -35.71 53.89
N TYR A 435 17.84 -34.71 53.12
CA TYR A 435 18.09 -33.37 53.68
C TYR A 435 17.30 -32.22 53.02
N GLN A 436 16.43 -32.48 52.04
CA GLN A 436 15.63 -31.44 51.33
C GLN A 436 16.42 -30.17 50.96
N MET A 437 17.70 -30.33 50.62
CA MET A 437 18.63 -29.24 50.32
C MET A 437 18.52 -28.75 48.87
N SER A 438 18.99 -27.52 48.59
CA SER A 438 18.99 -27.03 47.21
C SER A 438 19.99 -27.78 46.34
N HIS A 439 19.73 -27.82 45.04
CA HIS A 439 20.63 -28.45 44.06
C HIS A 439 22.07 -27.91 44.14
N ASN A 440 22.24 -26.62 44.38
CA ASN A 440 23.55 -25.96 44.43
C ASN A 440 24.35 -26.38 45.66
N GLU A 441 23.69 -26.48 46.81
CA GLU A 441 24.30 -26.95 48.06
C GLU A 441 24.67 -28.43 47.98
N CYS A 442 23.79 -29.26 47.41
CA CYS A 442 24.07 -30.66 47.14
C CYS A 442 25.30 -30.82 46.22
N SER A 443 25.42 -30.00 45.17
CA SER A 443 26.60 -30.01 44.29
C SER A 443 27.89 -29.61 45.00
N ALA A 444 27.84 -28.62 45.88
CA ALA A 444 29.00 -28.21 46.66
C ALA A 444 29.44 -29.30 47.66
N LEU A 445 28.48 -29.97 48.29
CA LEU A 445 28.74 -31.08 49.21
C LEU A 445 29.35 -32.28 48.49
N CYS A 446 28.77 -32.72 47.37
CA CYS A 446 29.32 -33.81 46.56
C CYS A 446 30.73 -33.50 46.03
N GLY A 447 31.01 -32.23 45.69
CA GLY A 447 32.35 -31.80 45.29
C GLY A 447 33.39 -31.92 46.40
N ARG A 448 33.01 -31.60 47.66
CA ARG A 448 33.87 -31.80 48.83
C ARG A 448 34.06 -33.28 49.16
N LEU A 449 32.97 -34.05 49.14
CA LEU A 449 33.00 -35.50 49.38
C LEU A 449 33.92 -36.20 48.38
N TRP A 450 33.83 -35.88 47.09
CA TRP A 450 34.72 -36.47 46.08
C TRP A 450 36.20 -36.28 46.40
N ARG A 451 36.59 -35.08 46.87
CA ARG A 451 37.98 -34.75 47.22
C ARG A 451 38.46 -35.52 48.45
N GLN A 452 37.57 -35.78 49.40
CA GLN A 452 37.87 -36.52 50.65
C GLN A 452 37.86 -38.04 50.47
N MET A 453 37.15 -38.57 49.48
CA MET A 453 37.13 -40.01 49.19
C MET A 453 38.52 -40.55 48.86
N SER A 454 38.84 -41.70 49.43
CA SER A 454 40.07 -42.46 49.16
C SER A 454 40.07 -43.10 47.76
N GLU A 455 41.24 -43.52 47.28
CA GLU A 455 41.40 -44.17 45.98
C GLU A 455 40.52 -45.42 45.85
N THR A 456 40.41 -46.20 46.93
CA THR A 456 39.62 -47.44 47.02
C THR A 456 38.11 -47.17 46.95
N GLU A 457 37.63 -46.07 47.54
CA GLU A 457 36.22 -45.64 47.46
C GLU A 457 35.85 -45.05 46.10
N ARG A 458 36.84 -44.49 45.37
CA ARG A 458 36.65 -43.99 44.00
C ARG A 458 36.69 -45.12 42.96
N GLU A 459 37.31 -46.25 43.27
CA GLU A 459 37.54 -47.35 42.34
C GLU A 459 36.25 -47.92 41.70
N PRO A 460 35.14 -48.16 42.44
CA PRO A 460 33.88 -48.58 41.83
C PRO A 460 33.36 -47.59 40.79
N TYR A 461 33.45 -46.28 41.09
CA TYR A 461 33.01 -45.23 40.17
C TYR A 461 33.93 -45.07 38.95
N LYS A 462 35.23 -45.32 39.11
CA LYS A 462 36.17 -45.37 37.98
C LYS A 462 35.85 -46.52 37.03
N ARG A 463 35.52 -47.71 37.56
CA ARG A 463 35.09 -48.85 36.75
C ARG A 463 33.80 -48.54 35.99
N MET A 464 32.78 -47.99 36.68
CA MET A 464 31.54 -47.59 36.03
C MET A 464 31.74 -46.50 34.97
N ALA A 465 32.68 -45.57 35.18
CA ALA A 465 33.02 -44.55 34.18
C ALA A 465 33.74 -45.14 32.97
N ALA A 466 34.59 -46.15 33.17
CA ALA A 466 35.22 -46.89 32.08
C ALA A 466 34.18 -47.66 31.25
N GLU A 467 33.17 -48.24 31.89
CA GLU A 467 32.04 -48.90 31.22
C GLU A 467 31.18 -47.89 30.44
N ASP A 468 30.85 -46.74 31.02
CA ASP A 468 30.10 -45.69 30.31
C ASP A 468 30.90 -45.09 29.14
N LYS A 469 32.24 -45.08 29.24
CA LYS A 469 33.13 -44.75 28.12
C LYS A 469 33.00 -45.76 26.99
N ARG A 470 32.98 -47.07 27.29
CA ARG A 470 32.76 -48.13 26.29
C ARG A 470 31.38 -48.02 25.64
N ARG A 471 30.33 -47.75 26.44
CA ARG A 471 28.97 -47.46 25.93
C ARG A 471 29.02 -46.30 24.93
N TYR A 472 29.64 -45.18 25.31
CA TYR A 472 29.74 -44.01 24.44
C TYR A 472 30.49 -44.32 23.14
N GLU A 473 31.60 -45.05 23.21
CA GLU A 473 32.38 -45.46 22.04
C GLU A 473 31.55 -46.36 21.09
N ALA A 474 30.82 -47.33 21.63
CA ALA A 474 29.92 -48.19 20.85
C ALA A 474 28.76 -47.40 20.22
N GLU A 475 28.09 -46.53 20.99
CA GLU A 475 27.03 -45.66 20.47
C GLU A 475 27.56 -44.68 19.42
N LEU A 476 28.78 -44.17 19.58
CA LEU A 476 29.41 -43.27 18.62
C LEU A 476 29.71 -43.98 17.30
N GLN A 477 30.17 -45.23 17.34
CA GLN A 477 30.36 -46.05 16.14
C GLN A 477 29.03 -46.27 15.41
N VAL A 478 27.97 -46.66 16.13
CA VAL A 478 26.62 -46.82 15.55
C VAL A 478 26.11 -45.50 14.97
N TYR A 479 26.29 -44.39 15.67
CA TYR A 479 25.88 -43.06 15.19
C TYR A 479 26.66 -42.65 13.94
N ASN A 480 27.97 -42.87 13.90
CA ASN A 480 28.79 -42.57 12.73
C ASN A 480 28.38 -43.43 11.54
N ALA A 481 28.15 -44.73 11.73
CA ALA A 481 27.63 -45.61 10.69
C ALA A 481 26.24 -45.15 10.17
N GLN A 482 25.35 -44.73 11.08
CA GLN A 482 24.05 -44.15 10.71
C GLN A 482 24.20 -42.82 9.95
N GLN A 483 25.14 -41.95 10.33
CA GLN A 483 25.43 -40.71 9.60
C GLN A 483 26.00 -41.02 8.21
N GLU A 484 26.91 -41.98 8.08
CA GLU A 484 27.45 -42.41 6.79
C GLU A 484 26.36 -42.99 5.90
N GLN A 485 25.48 -43.85 6.43
CA GLN A 485 24.37 -44.41 5.67
C GLN A 485 23.34 -43.34 5.26
N ALA A 486 23.04 -42.39 6.15
CA ALA A 486 22.20 -41.23 5.84
C ALA A 486 22.84 -40.32 4.79
N ASN A 487 24.17 -40.13 4.83
CA ASN A 487 24.91 -39.35 3.86
C ASN A 487 24.93 -40.05 2.50
N LYS A 488 25.17 -41.37 2.46
CA LYS A 488 25.06 -42.20 1.25
C LYS A 488 23.66 -42.16 0.64
N LYS A 489 22.60 -42.19 1.47
CA LYS A 489 21.22 -42.05 1.00
C LYS A 489 20.91 -40.64 0.48
N THR A 490 21.45 -39.60 1.12
CA THR A 490 21.27 -38.21 0.69
C THR A 490 22.00 -37.94 -0.62
N MET A 491 23.25 -38.40 -0.74
CA MET A 491 24.02 -38.36 -1.99
C MET A 491 23.34 -39.17 -3.10
N GLY A 492 22.87 -40.39 -2.79
CA GLY A 492 22.13 -41.24 -3.72
C GLY A 492 20.79 -40.69 -4.22
N ASN A 493 20.24 -39.68 -3.53
CA ASN A 493 19.03 -38.95 -3.91
C ASN A 493 19.33 -37.54 -4.45
N SER A 494 20.59 -37.14 -4.53
CA SER A 494 20.98 -35.84 -5.08
C SER A 494 20.75 -35.84 -6.59
N ALA A 495 20.04 -34.83 -7.10
CA ALA A 495 19.75 -34.69 -8.52
C ALA A 495 21.03 -34.71 -9.38
N GLY A 496 22.11 -34.05 -8.92
CA GLY A 496 23.38 -34.06 -9.61
C GLY A 496 24.05 -35.43 -9.65
N PHE A 497 23.98 -36.21 -8.57
CA PHE A 497 24.53 -37.56 -8.54
C PHE A 497 23.73 -38.53 -9.43
N CYS A 498 22.40 -38.43 -9.44
CA CYS A 498 21.55 -39.23 -10.32
C CYS A 498 21.86 -38.94 -11.80
N HIS A 499 22.01 -37.67 -12.16
CA HIS A 499 22.35 -37.26 -13.52
C HIS A 499 23.76 -37.71 -13.93
N PHE A 500 24.75 -37.58 -13.03
CA PHE A 500 26.09 -38.13 -13.23
C PHE A 500 26.08 -39.65 -13.42
N LEU A 501 25.31 -40.36 -12.60
CA LEU A 501 25.17 -41.82 -12.68
C LEU A 501 24.55 -42.24 -14.02
N GLU A 502 23.56 -41.52 -14.52
CA GLU A 502 22.97 -41.73 -15.84
C GLU A 502 23.96 -41.43 -16.98
N ALA A 503 24.71 -40.33 -16.89
CA ALA A 503 25.75 -39.98 -17.85
C ALA A 503 26.84 -41.07 -17.93
N LYS A 504 27.28 -41.57 -16.77
CA LYS A 504 28.28 -42.65 -16.71
C LYS A 504 27.78 -44.00 -17.21
N ARG A 505 26.50 -44.32 -17.01
CA ARG A 505 25.88 -45.52 -17.61
C ARG A 505 25.76 -45.44 -19.13
N ARG A 506 25.64 -44.23 -19.70
CA ARG A 506 25.64 -44.01 -21.16
C ARG A 506 27.04 -44.14 -21.76
N GLU A 507 28.07 -43.71 -21.03
CA GLU A 507 29.47 -43.77 -21.50
C GLU A 507 30.11 -45.16 -21.36
N LYS A 508 29.74 -45.92 -20.32
CA LYS A 508 30.23 -47.28 -20.07
C LYS A 508 29.05 -48.16 -19.74
N GLU A 509 28.81 -49.18 -20.55
CA GLU A 509 27.74 -50.17 -20.33
C GLU A 509 27.86 -50.78 -18.91
N GLY A 510 27.02 -50.32 -17.99
CA GLY A 510 26.75 -50.99 -16.72
C GLY A 510 27.66 -50.69 -15.52
N ILE A 511 28.22 -49.48 -15.35
CA ILE A 511 28.94 -49.14 -14.09
C ILE A 511 28.00 -49.35 -12.87
N PRO A 512 28.38 -50.17 -11.88
CA PRO A 512 27.63 -50.34 -10.64
C PRO A 512 27.49 -49.03 -9.86
N LYS A 513 26.34 -48.84 -9.19
CA LYS A 513 26.04 -47.60 -8.44
C LYS A 513 27.11 -47.27 -7.38
N ASP A 514 27.72 -48.28 -6.77
CA ASP A 514 28.74 -48.11 -5.74
C ASP A 514 30.08 -47.61 -6.30
N GLU A 515 30.44 -48.02 -7.52
CA GLU A 515 31.66 -47.55 -8.21
C GLU A 515 31.48 -46.10 -8.70
N ALA A 516 30.31 -45.77 -9.23
CA ALA A 516 29.97 -44.38 -9.56
C ALA A 516 29.91 -43.48 -8.31
N ALA A 517 29.45 -43.99 -7.18
CA ALA A 517 29.45 -43.26 -5.91
C ALA A 517 30.87 -42.97 -5.40
N ALA A 518 31.82 -43.87 -5.59
CA ALA A 518 33.22 -43.65 -5.25
C ALA A 518 33.83 -42.52 -6.11
N ILE A 519 33.63 -42.56 -7.44
CA ILE A 519 34.09 -41.51 -8.36
C ILE A 519 33.47 -40.16 -8.01
N TRP A 520 32.19 -40.13 -7.64
CA TRP A 520 31.52 -38.92 -7.20
C TRP A 520 32.12 -38.35 -5.90
N GLN A 521 32.51 -39.18 -4.94
CA GLN A 521 33.12 -38.72 -3.69
C GLN A 521 34.55 -38.20 -3.87
N GLU A 522 35.31 -38.74 -4.84
CA GLU A 522 36.63 -38.25 -5.20
C GLU A 522 36.59 -36.95 -6.01
N MET A 523 35.43 -36.61 -6.59
CA MET A 523 35.22 -35.39 -7.35
C MET A 523 35.17 -34.16 -6.44
N SER A 524 35.83 -33.07 -6.84
CA SER A 524 35.84 -31.83 -6.05
C SER A 524 34.46 -31.15 -5.98
N GLU A 525 34.19 -30.43 -4.88
CA GLU A 525 32.90 -29.74 -4.66
C GLU A 525 32.44 -28.88 -5.85
N PRO A 526 33.32 -28.09 -6.53
CA PRO A 526 32.90 -27.32 -7.71
C PRO A 526 32.41 -28.18 -8.86
N HIS A 527 33.02 -29.35 -9.09
CA HIS A 527 32.57 -30.27 -10.14
C HIS A 527 31.24 -30.95 -9.78
N GLN A 528 31.03 -31.28 -8.51
CA GLN A 528 29.73 -31.81 -8.06
C GLN A 528 28.61 -30.77 -8.24
N LEU A 529 28.90 -29.48 -8.01
CA LEU A 529 27.97 -28.38 -8.26
C LEU A 529 27.59 -28.26 -9.73
N LEU A 530 28.57 -28.37 -10.64
CA LEU A 530 28.31 -28.36 -12.08
C LEU A 530 27.35 -29.48 -12.50
N TRP A 531 27.51 -30.70 -11.98
CA TRP A 531 26.55 -31.79 -12.23
C TRP A 531 25.17 -31.51 -11.65
N THR A 532 25.07 -30.82 -10.50
CA THR A 532 23.77 -30.41 -9.97
C THR A 532 23.11 -29.34 -10.83
N GLU A 533 23.86 -28.37 -11.37
CA GLU A 533 23.35 -27.33 -12.27
C GLU A 533 22.87 -27.94 -13.59
N LEU A 534 23.67 -28.84 -14.19
CA LEU A 534 23.30 -29.59 -15.39
C LEU A 534 22.03 -30.41 -15.19
N ALA A 535 21.84 -31.01 -14.01
CA ALA A 535 20.62 -31.73 -13.69
C ALA A 535 19.37 -30.81 -13.63
N HIS A 536 19.52 -29.56 -13.16
CA HIS A 536 18.42 -28.59 -13.14
C HIS A 536 18.08 -28.08 -14.54
N ASP A 537 19.09 -27.79 -15.36
CA ASP A 537 18.90 -27.33 -16.75
C ASP A 537 18.22 -28.40 -17.62
N ASN A 538 18.58 -29.68 -17.42
CA ASN A 538 17.96 -30.77 -18.17
C ASN A 538 16.50 -30.98 -17.76
N ASN A 539 16.17 -30.81 -16.48
CA ASN A 539 14.80 -30.91 -15.98
C ASN A 539 13.92 -29.73 -16.44
N GLN A 540 14.52 -28.56 -16.68
CA GLN A 540 13.84 -27.44 -17.35
C GLN A 540 13.62 -27.70 -18.84
N LYS A 541 14.61 -28.26 -19.55
CA LYS A 541 14.49 -28.61 -20.97
C LYS A 541 13.44 -29.69 -21.25
N THR A 542 13.36 -30.73 -20.42
CA THR A 542 12.30 -31.76 -20.55
C THR A 542 10.91 -31.18 -20.32
N ASN A 543 10.76 -30.16 -19.46
CA ASN A 543 9.47 -29.47 -19.25
C ASN A 543 9.07 -28.61 -20.47
N VAL A 544 10.05 -28.08 -21.21
CA VAL A 544 9.84 -27.33 -22.45
C VAL A 544 9.55 -28.27 -23.64
N GLU A 545 10.17 -29.46 -23.68
CA GLU A 545 9.89 -30.45 -24.72
C GLU A 545 8.52 -31.13 -24.53
N THR A 546 8.09 -31.38 -23.28
CA THR A 546 6.76 -31.95 -23.01
C THR A 546 5.63 -30.99 -23.39
N THR A 547 5.85 -29.67 -23.22
CA THR A 547 4.90 -28.64 -23.68
C THR A 547 4.98 -28.41 -25.20
N SER A 548 6.06 -28.81 -25.87
CA SER A 548 6.20 -28.69 -27.32
C SER A 548 5.54 -29.84 -28.06
N THR A 549 5.50 -31.05 -27.48
CA THR A 549 4.75 -32.19 -28.06
C THR A 549 3.24 -32.03 -27.98
N GLU A 550 2.70 -31.40 -26.92
CA GLU A 550 1.25 -31.12 -26.80
C GLU A 550 0.76 -30.05 -27.79
N VAL A 551 1.65 -29.15 -28.25
CA VAL A 551 1.32 -28.12 -29.26
C VAL A 551 1.38 -28.68 -30.69
N LEU A 552 2.17 -29.74 -30.93
CA LEU A 552 2.27 -30.38 -32.25
C LEU A 552 1.14 -31.39 -32.52
N GLU A 553 0.51 -31.97 -31.49
CA GLU A 553 -0.72 -32.78 -31.65
C GLU A 553 -2.00 -31.95 -31.79
N ALA A 554 -1.95 -30.63 -31.55
CA ALA A 554 -3.07 -29.72 -31.76
C ALA A 554 -3.10 -29.07 -33.16
N LEU A 555 -2.14 -29.40 -34.03
CA LEU A 555 -1.98 -28.83 -35.38
C LEU A 555 -1.91 -29.90 -36.51
N LEU A 556 -2.28 -31.14 -36.21
CA LEU A 556 -2.60 -32.20 -37.17
C LEU A 556 -4.05 -32.64 -36.96
#